data_AF-A0A436WG63-F1
#
_entry.id   AF-A0A436WG63-F1
#
_cell.length_a   1.000
_cell.length_b   1.000
_cell.length_c   1.000
_cell.angle_alpha   90.00
_cell.angle_beta   90.00
_cell.angle_gamma   90.00
#
_symmetry.space_group_name_H-M   'P 1'
#
loop_
_entity.id
_entity.type
_entity.pdbx_description
1 polymer ?
#
loop_
_entity_poly.entity_id
_entity_poly.type
_entity_poly.pdbx_seq_one_letter_code
_entity_poly.pdbx_strand_id
1 'polypeptide(L)'
;MCVVLLFPVMVTVGAVAATSPRLSKLYSWLGRISYPIYIIHTPMLMIIAGAGKAVSIDPFANHPWFGIAMAIVVIVISDIATRIYDEPVRRFLQRQMQRSRAIA
;
A
#
# COMPACT_ATOMS: atom_id res chain seq x y z
N MET A 1 3.87 19.78 16.05
CA MET A 1 5.31 19.97 16.32
C MET A 1 6.13 18.75 15.89
N CYS A 2 5.87 17.56 16.43
CA CYS A 2 6.61 16.34 16.06
C CYS A 2 6.56 16.02 14.56
N VAL A 3 5.39 16.07 13.91
CA VAL A 3 5.29 15.77 12.47
C VAL A 3 6.00 16.82 11.61
N VAL A 4 5.86 18.11 11.94
CA VAL A 4 6.43 19.21 11.13
C VAL A 4 7.96 19.26 11.20
N LEU A 5 8.57 18.79 12.30
CA LEU A 5 10.02 18.77 12.48
C LEU A 5 10.64 17.40 12.20
N LEU A 6 10.05 16.31 12.71
CA LEU A 6 10.62 14.97 12.55
C LEU A 6 10.47 14.46 11.12
N PHE A 7 9.34 14.74 10.45
CA PHE A 7 9.12 14.25 9.10
C PHE A 7 10.17 14.79 8.10
N PRO A 8 10.44 16.11 8.02
CA PRO A 8 11.49 16.60 7.12
C PRO A 8 12.90 16.14 7.52
N VAL A 9 13.20 16.03 8.82
CA VAL A 9 14.49 15.45 9.26
C VAL A 9 14.63 14.01 8.79
N MET A 10 13.58 13.19 8.94
CA MET A 10 13.58 11.80 8.52
C MET A 10 13.72 11.65 6.99
N VAL A 11 13.07 12.54 6.21
CA VAL A 11 13.17 12.57 4.74
C VAL A 11 14.58 12.98 4.29
N THR A 12 15.17 14.02 4.89
CA THR A 12 16.52 14.50 4.51
C THR A 12 17.59 13.45 4.84
N VAL A 13 17.51 12.81 6.00
CA VAL A 13 18.41 11.70 6.36
C VAL A 13 18.24 10.52 5.38
N GLY A 14 17.00 10.16 5.04
CA GLY A 14 16.73 9.09 4.07
C GLY A 14 17.22 9.36 2.65
N ALA A 15 17.25 10.64 2.23
CA ALA A 15 17.72 11.04 0.91
C ALA A 15 19.25 11.00 0.75
N VAL A 16 19.99 11.23 1.85
CA VAL A 16 21.47 11.25 1.86
C VAL A 16 22.05 9.89 2.26
N ALA A 17 21.24 8.99 2.85
CA ALA A 17 21.68 7.67 3.26
C ALA A 17 22.13 6.81 2.07
N ALA A 18 23.36 6.28 2.14
CA ALA A 18 23.85 5.32 1.16
C ALA A 18 23.09 4.00 1.27
N THR A 19 22.16 3.74 0.35
CA THR A 19 21.39 2.49 0.33
C THR A 19 22.11 1.40 -0.45
N SER A 20 22.29 0.24 0.17
CA SER A 20 22.72 -0.97 -0.55
C SER A 20 21.70 -1.34 -1.64
N PRO A 21 22.13 -1.87 -2.81
CA PRO A 21 21.24 -2.22 -3.93
C PRO A 21 20.08 -3.15 -3.53
N ARG A 22 20.29 -4.04 -2.55
CA ARG A 22 19.25 -4.95 -2.05
C ARG A 22 18.15 -4.22 -1.28
N LEU A 23 18.52 -3.25 -0.45
CA LEU A 23 17.55 -2.46 0.32
C LEU A 23 16.78 -1.50 -0.59
N SER A 24 17.43 -0.91 -1.59
CA SER A 24 16.75 -0.06 -2.58
C SER A 24 15.62 -0.80 -3.31
N LYS A 25 15.85 -2.06 -3.70
CA LYS A 25 14.80 -2.89 -4.33
C LYS A 25 13.64 -3.20 -3.37
N LEU A 26 13.94 -3.46 -2.10
CA LEU A 26 12.92 -3.68 -1.07
C LEU A 26 12.09 -2.42 -0.82
N TYR A 27 12.72 -1.26 -0.68
CA TYR A 27 12.02 0.02 -0.49
C TYR A 27 11.15 0.39 -1.69
N SER A 28 11.64 0.14 -2.90
CA SER A 28 10.84 0.32 -4.12
C SER A 28 9.61 -0.60 -4.14
N TRP A 29 9.78 -1.86 -3.74
CA TRP A 29 8.68 -2.82 -3.66
C TRP A 29 7.64 -2.43 -2.59
N LEU A 30 8.08 -2.03 -1.39
CA LEU A 30 7.22 -1.53 -0.33
C LEU A 30 6.44 -0.28 -0.76
N GLY A 31 7.12 0.66 -1.41
CA GLY A 31 6.49 1.87 -1.95
C GLY A 31 5.43 1.55 -3.01
N ARG A 32 5.69 0.56 -3.87
CA ARG A 32 4.75 0.17 -4.93
C ARG A 32 3.47 -0.46 -4.40
N ILE A 33 3.55 -1.29 -3.36
CA ILE A 33 2.39 -1.96 -2.76
C ILE A 33 1.60 -1.04 -1.83
N SER A 34 2.22 0.02 -1.31
CA SER A 34 1.56 0.94 -0.38
C SER A 34 0.23 1.49 -0.92
N TYR A 35 0.17 1.85 -2.20
CA TYR A 35 -1.01 2.42 -2.83
C TYR A 35 -2.21 1.44 -2.87
N PRO A 36 -2.08 0.22 -3.41
CA PRO A 36 -3.18 -0.75 -3.40
C PRO A 36 -3.58 -1.19 -1.98
N ILE A 37 -2.67 -1.23 -1.01
CA ILE A 37 -3.03 -1.47 0.40
C ILE A 37 -4.03 -0.42 0.88
N TYR A 38 -3.80 0.88 0.60
CA TYR A 38 -4.73 1.93 1.00
C TYR A 38 -6.13 1.76 0.41
N ILE A 39 -6.23 1.27 -0.83
CA ILE A 39 -7.52 1.03 -1.49
C ILE A 39 -8.23 -0.19 -0.91
N ILE A 40 -7.50 -1.27 -0.63
CA ILE A 40 -8.09 -2.57 -0.27
C ILE A 40 -8.38 -2.68 1.24
N HIS A 41 -7.56 -2.10 2.11
CA HIS A 41 -7.70 -2.32 3.56
C HIS A 41 -9.04 -1.81 4.11
N THR A 42 -9.49 -0.61 3.71
CA THR A 42 -10.75 0.00 4.19
C THR A 42 -11.99 -0.83 3.84
N PRO A 43 -12.26 -1.18 2.57
CA PRO A 43 -13.43 -2.00 2.24
C PRO A 43 -13.34 -3.38 2.88
N MET A 44 -12.14 -3.96 3.01
CA MET A 44 -11.99 -5.26 3.67
C MET A 44 -12.35 -5.18 5.15
N LEU A 45 -11.93 -4.12 5.85
CA LEU A 45 -12.31 -3.86 7.23
C LEU A 45 -13.83 -3.67 7.38
N MET A 46 -14.48 -2.97 6.44
CA MET A 46 -15.93 -2.82 6.43
C MET A 46 -16.67 -4.15 6.24
N ILE A 47 -16.23 -4.99 5.30
CA ILE A 47 -16.82 -6.30 5.04
C ILE A 47 -16.72 -7.18 6.30
N ILE A 48 -15.55 -7.20 6.93
CA ILE A 48 -15.29 -7.97 8.14
C ILE A 48 -16.16 -7.48 9.30
N ALA A 49 -16.21 -6.16 9.53
CA ALA A 49 -17.02 -5.58 10.58
C ALA A 49 -18.53 -5.85 10.36
N GLY A 50 -18.98 -5.79 9.10
CA GLY A 50 -20.35 -6.14 8.72
C GLY A 50 -20.66 -7.62 8.93
N ALA A 51 -19.75 -8.51 8.53
CA ALA A 51 -19.87 -9.95 8.75
C ALA A 51 -19.91 -10.28 10.25
N GLY A 52 -19.04 -9.69 11.06
CA GLY A 52 -19.02 -9.85 12.52
C GLY A 52 -20.36 -9.47 13.16
N LYS A 53 -20.95 -8.34 12.75
CA LYS A 53 -22.29 -7.94 13.20
C LYS A 53 -23.36 -8.97 12.83
N ALA A 54 -23.29 -9.57 11.65
CA ALA A 54 -24.26 -10.59 11.22
C ALA A 54 -24.21 -11.87 12.06
N VAL A 55 -23.03 -12.26 12.56
CA VAL A 55 -22.86 -13.41 13.47
C VAL A 55 -22.85 -13.03 14.95
N SER A 56 -23.13 -11.77 15.30
CA SER A 56 -23.11 -11.26 16.68
C SER A 56 -21.76 -11.45 17.40
N ILE A 57 -20.67 -11.51 16.65
CA ILE A 57 -19.30 -11.65 17.18
C ILE A 57 -18.54 -10.39 16.78
N ASP A 58 -17.86 -9.75 17.72
CA ASP A 58 -16.92 -8.68 17.40
C ASP A 58 -15.56 -9.31 17.00
N PRO A 59 -15.16 -9.24 15.71
CA PRO A 59 -13.92 -9.83 15.23
C PRO A 59 -12.67 -9.14 15.80
N PHE A 60 -12.81 -7.92 16.32
CA PHE A 60 -11.70 -7.08 16.74
C PHE A 60 -11.56 -6.99 18.27
N ALA A 61 -12.60 -7.34 19.04
CA ALA A 61 -12.60 -7.20 20.49
C ALA A 61 -11.69 -8.19 21.23
N ASN A 62 -11.57 -9.45 20.76
CA ASN A 62 -10.99 -10.53 21.57
C ASN A 62 -9.88 -11.35 20.88
N HIS A 63 -9.52 -11.03 19.63
CA HIS A 63 -8.53 -11.84 18.89
C HIS A 63 -7.57 -10.94 18.09
N PRO A 64 -6.43 -10.51 18.68
CA PRO A 64 -5.41 -9.74 17.94
C PRO A 64 -4.86 -10.50 16.71
N TRP A 65 -4.91 -11.83 16.75
CA TRP A 65 -4.61 -12.71 15.61
C TRP A 65 -5.45 -12.43 14.38
N PHE A 66 -6.70 -12.00 14.56
CA PHE A 66 -7.60 -11.68 13.47
C PHE A 66 -7.12 -10.44 12.69
N GLY A 67 -6.64 -9.42 13.41
CA GLY A 67 -6.04 -8.23 12.80
C GLY A 67 -4.77 -8.55 12.00
N ILE A 68 -3.93 -9.48 12.51
CA ILE A 68 -2.73 -9.94 11.81
C ILE A 68 -3.11 -10.71 10.54
N ALA A 69 -4.06 -11.63 10.63
CA ALA A 69 -4.55 -12.40 9.47
C ALA A 69 -5.15 -11.46 8.41
N MET A 70 -5.94 -10.47 8.83
CA MET A 70 -6.48 -9.43 7.94
C MET A 70 -5.37 -8.66 7.25
N ALA A 71 -4.35 -8.21 7.98
CA ALA A 71 -3.21 -7.48 7.40
C ALA A 71 -2.48 -8.32 6.34
N ILE A 72 -2.24 -9.61 6.62
CA ILE A 72 -1.61 -10.54 5.67
C ILE A 72 -2.46 -10.67 4.40
N VAL A 73 -3.78 -10.87 4.55
CA VAL A 73 -4.69 -10.99 3.41
C VAL A 73 -4.73 -9.70 2.58
N VAL A 74 -4.80 -8.53 3.21
CA VAL A 74 -4.72 -7.23 2.50
C VAL A 74 -3.42 -7.13 1.72
N ILE A 75 -2.28 -7.48 2.32
CA ILE A 75 -0.96 -7.41 1.66
C ILE A 75 -0.92 -8.33 0.44
N VAL A 76 -1.40 -9.57 0.57
CA VAL A 76 -1.41 -10.55 -0.51
C VAL A 76 -2.31 -10.09 -1.66
N ILE A 77 -3.54 -9.68 -1.36
CA ILE A 77 -4.47 -9.18 -2.39
C ILE A 77 -3.90 -7.93 -3.05
N SER A 78 -3.27 -7.03 -2.27
CA SER A 78 -2.64 -5.84 -2.81
C SER A 78 -1.48 -6.16 -3.74
N ASP A 79 -0.59 -7.10 -3.41
CA ASP A 79 0.50 -7.51 -4.30
C ASP A 79 -0.04 -8.12 -5.60
N ILE A 80 -1.09 -8.94 -5.52
CA ILE A 80 -1.75 -9.52 -6.70
C ILE A 80 -2.38 -8.43 -7.58
N ALA A 81 -3.18 -7.54 -6.97
CA ALA A 81 -3.83 -6.44 -7.67
C ALA A 81 -2.80 -5.49 -8.33
N THR A 82 -1.69 -5.23 -7.63
CA THR A 82 -0.57 -4.44 -8.16
C THR A 82 -0.05 -5.03 -9.47
N ARG A 83 0.17 -6.36 -9.50
CA ARG A 83 0.78 -7.04 -10.65
C ARG A 83 -0.19 -7.20 -11.82
N ILE A 84 -1.46 -7.48 -11.54
CA ILE A 84 -2.46 -7.81 -12.57
C ILE A 84 -3.11 -6.55 -13.16
N TYR A 85 -3.34 -5.51 -12.35
CA TYR A 85 -4.08 -4.32 -12.78
C TYR A 85 -3.21 -3.06 -12.73
N ASP A 86 -2.62 -2.77 -11.59
CA ASP A 86 -2.03 -1.45 -11.32
C ASP A 86 -0.80 -1.18 -12.23
N GLU A 87 0.13 -2.14 -12.31
CA GLU A 87 1.29 -2.03 -13.21
C GLU A 87 0.93 -1.96 -14.71
N PRO A 88 0.08 -2.84 -15.29
CA PRO A 88 -0.25 -2.75 -16.70
C PRO A 88 -1.03 -1.48 -17.05
N VAL A 89 -1.98 -1.07 -16.22
CA VAL A 89 -2.75 0.16 -16.42
C VAL A 89 -1.81 1.38 -16.33
N ARG A 90 -0.93 1.41 -15.33
CA ARG A 90 0.04 2.50 -15.19
C ARG A 90 0.99 2.59 -16.38
N ARG A 91 1.49 1.45 -16.88
CA ARG A 91 2.32 1.42 -18.09
C ARG A 91 1.56 1.89 -19.33
N PHE A 92 0.29 1.51 -19.46
CA PHE A 92 -0.57 1.97 -20.55
C PHE A 92 -0.76 3.49 -20.52
N LEU A 93 -1.16 4.04 -19.37
CA LEU A 93 -1.37 5.47 -19.19
C LEU A 93 -0.09 6.28 -19.40
N GLN A 94 1.04 5.81 -18.88
CA GLN A 94 2.34 6.46 -19.11
C GLN A 94 2.69 6.53 -20.59
N ARG A 95 2.47 5.45 -21.36
CA ARG A 95 2.69 5.46 -22.82
C ARG A 95 1.78 6.47 -23.54
N GLN A 96 0.52 6.58 -23.14
CA GLN A 96 -0.43 7.55 -23.72
C GLN A 96 -0.03 8.99 -23.42
N MET A 97 0.39 9.29 -22.18
CA MET A 97 0.87 10.62 -21.79
C MET A 97 2.15 11.01 -22.53
N GLN A 98 3.11 10.10 -22.68
CA GLN A 98 4.35 10.36 -23.43
C GLN A 98 4.07 10.58 -24.92
N ARG A 99 3.12 9.86 -25.51
CA ARG A 99 2.66 10.11 -26.90
C ARG A 99 2.01 11.48 -27.05
N SER A 100 1.14 11.89 -26.12
CA SER A 100 0.50 13.22 -26.18
C SER A 100 1.51 14.36 -26.05
N ARG A 101 2.58 14.16 -25.27
CA ARG A 101 3.64 15.16 -25.07
C ARG A 101 4.63 15.26 -26.24
N ALA A 102 4.66 14.26 -27.13
CA ALA A 102 5.48 14.28 -28.35
C ALA A 102 4.76 14.90 -29.57
N ILE A 103 3.44 15.15 -29.45
CA ILE A 103 2.60 15.75 -30.49
C ILE A 103 2.37 17.25 -30.22
N ALA A 104 2.62 17.71 -29.00
CA ALA A 104 2.60 19.12 -28.59
C ALA A 104 4.01 19.72 -28.65
#